data_AF-A0A2V6T2C8-F1
#
_entry.id   AF-A0A2V6T2C8-F1
#
_cell.length_a   1.000
_cell.length_b   1.000
_cell.length_c   1.000
_cell.angle_alpha   90.00
_cell.angle_beta   90.00
_cell.angle_gamma   90.00
#
_symmetry.space_group_name_H-M   'P 1'
#
loop_
_entity.id
_entity.type
_entity.pdbx_description
1 polymer ?
#
loop_
_entity_poly.entity_id
_entity_poly.type
_entity_poly.pdbx_seq_one_letter_code
_entity_poly.pdbx_strand_id
1 'polypeptide(L)'
;MLGRDADPATVARLRQDLGFDRPAHVQYLDWLGRLLRGDWGRSFRTGRPVLESIIARLPVTLELTALSLGLAVGLAVVLGIVAAVRPRTSLDFGVSILTALGIAMPNFWIAILLILVFALQLHVLPSSGTVPLGEDPLAH
;
A
#
# COMPACT_ATOMS: atom_id res chain seq x y z
N MET A 1 -5.74 9.28 -19.57
CA MET A 1 -5.76 8.86 -20.99
C MET A 1 -6.77 9.65 -21.81
N LEU A 2 -7.77 10.28 -21.21
CA LEU A 2 -8.54 11.34 -21.85
C LEU A 2 -8.81 12.37 -20.75
N GLY A 3 -8.41 13.63 -20.95
CA GLY A 3 -8.64 14.71 -19.98
C GLY A 3 -10.14 14.98 -19.81
N ARG A 4 -10.52 15.87 -18.89
CA ARG A 4 -11.95 16.25 -18.72
C ARG A 4 -12.57 16.83 -20.00
N ASP A 5 -11.73 17.28 -20.95
CA ASP A 5 -12.12 17.90 -22.22
C ASP A 5 -12.01 16.94 -23.43
N ALA A 6 -11.99 15.62 -23.20
CA ALA A 6 -11.88 14.67 -24.29
C ALA A 6 -13.13 14.65 -25.18
N ASP A 7 -12.89 14.71 -26.49
CA ASP A 7 -13.92 14.64 -27.52
C ASP A 7 -14.86 13.42 -27.30
N PRO A 8 -16.18 13.63 -27.18
CA PRO A 8 -17.15 12.57 -26.93
C PRO A 8 -17.07 11.41 -27.93
N ALA A 9 -16.72 11.69 -29.20
CA ALA A 9 -16.57 10.64 -30.20
C ALA A 9 -15.34 9.75 -29.93
N THR A 10 -14.26 10.34 -29.40
CA THR A 10 -13.05 9.60 -28.98
C THR A 10 -13.33 8.73 -27.75
N VAL A 11 -14.11 9.23 -26.79
CA VAL A 11 -14.54 8.46 -25.61
C VAL A 11 -15.43 7.27 -26.02
N ALA A 12 -16.38 7.49 -26.94
CA ALA A 12 -17.28 6.43 -27.42
C ALA A 12 -16.52 5.31 -28.14
N ARG A 13 -15.55 5.67 -29.00
CA ARG A 13 -14.67 4.69 -29.66
C ARG A 13 -13.86 3.89 -28.64
N LEU A 14 -13.26 4.57 -27.67
CA LEU A 14 -12.47 3.89 -26.64
C LEU A 14 -13.34 2.95 -25.77
N ARG A 15 -14.59 3.30 -25.49
CA ARG A 15 -15.52 2.40 -24.77
C ARG A 15 -15.82 1.14 -25.57
N GLN A 16 -16.02 1.27 -26.88
CA GLN A 16 -16.24 0.14 -27.78
C GLN A 16 -14.99 -0.75 -27.83
N ASP A 17 -13.81 -0.16 -28.01
CA ASP A 17 -12.54 -0.87 -28.09
C ASP A 17 -12.20 -1.62 -26.79
N LEU A 18 -12.57 -1.04 -25.63
CA LEU A 18 -12.39 -1.66 -24.32
C LEU A 18 -13.52 -2.62 -23.93
N GLY A 19 -14.57 -2.72 -24.76
CA GLY A 19 -15.75 -3.54 -24.48
C GLY A 19 -16.57 -3.06 -23.29
N PHE A 20 -16.44 -1.79 -22.91
CA PHE A 20 -17.16 -1.16 -21.79
C PHE A 20 -18.65 -0.91 -22.09
N ASP A 21 -19.07 -1.05 -23.35
CA ASP A 21 -20.49 -1.01 -23.74
C ASP A 21 -21.22 -2.34 -23.50
N ARG A 22 -20.49 -3.42 -23.15
CA ARG A 22 -21.05 -4.74 -22.85
C ARG A 22 -21.59 -4.80 -21.41
N PRO A 23 -22.54 -5.69 -21.08
CA PRO A 23 -22.95 -5.91 -19.69
C PRO A 23 -21.77 -6.28 -18.79
N ALA A 24 -21.73 -5.75 -17.56
CA ALA A 24 -20.58 -5.91 -16.65
C ALA A 24 -20.19 -7.37 -16.36
N HIS A 25 -21.18 -8.26 -16.26
CA HIS A 25 -20.92 -9.69 -16.05
C HIS A 25 -20.20 -10.34 -17.24
N VAL A 26 -20.51 -9.93 -18.48
CA VAL A 26 -19.82 -10.41 -19.69
C VAL A 26 -18.37 -9.94 -19.68
N GLN A 27 -18.13 -8.66 -19.36
CA GLN A 27 -16.78 -8.10 -19.26
C GLN A 27 -15.93 -8.86 -18.23
N TYR A 28 -16.50 -9.12 -17.06
CA TYR A 28 -15.81 -9.83 -15.98
C TYR A 28 -15.50 -11.29 -16.35
N LEU A 29 -16.47 -12.02 -16.92
CA LEU A 29 -16.27 -13.42 -17.32
C LEU A 29 -15.26 -13.56 -18.47
N ASP A 30 -15.27 -12.63 -19.42
CA ASP A 30 -14.29 -12.57 -20.52
C ASP A 30 -12.88 -12.28 -19.97
N TRP A 31 -12.75 -11.28 -19.08
CA TRP A 31 -11.49 -10.98 -18.39
C TRP A 31 -10.98 -12.17 -17.58
N LEU A 32 -11.85 -12.83 -16.81
CA LEU A 32 -11.48 -13.99 -16.01
C LEU A 32 -11.06 -15.17 -16.90
N GLY A 33 -11.76 -15.40 -18.01
CA GLY A 33 -11.41 -16.43 -18.98
C GLY A 33 -10.03 -16.19 -19.60
N ARG A 34 -9.68 -14.93 -19.91
CA ARG A 34 -8.34 -14.53 -20.38
C ARG A 34 -7.28 -14.73 -19.30
N LEU A 35 -7.57 -14.30 -18.07
CA LEU A 35 -6.68 -14.43 -16.92
C LEU A 35 -6.32 -15.90 -16.66
N LEU A 36 -7.31 -16.80 -16.65
CA LEU A 36 -7.12 -18.23 -16.43
C LEU A 36 -6.32 -18.91 -17.55
N ARG A 37 -6.27 -18.32 -18.75
CA ARG A 37 -5.42 -18.76 -19.87
C ARG A 37 -4.03 -18.13 -19.85
N GLY A 38 -3.71 -17.34 -18.81
CA GLY A 38 -2.43 -16.66 -18.66
C GLY A 38 -2.35 -15.28 -19.33
N ASP A 39 -3.44 -14.76 -19.89
CA ASP A 39 -3.50 -13.39 -20.39
C ASP A 39 -3.99 -12.44 -19.29
N TRP A 40 -3.05 -11.85 -18.56
CA TRP A 40 -3.30 -10.87 -17.51
C TRP A 40 -3.66 -9.47 -18.05
N GLY A 41 -3.57 -9.29 -19.37
CA GLY A 41 -3.76 -8.01 -20.03
C GLY A 41 -2.60 -7.03 -19.82
N ARG A 42 -2.84 -5.79 -20.25
CA ARG A 42 -1.89 -4.68 -20.17
C ARG A 42 -2.48 -3.55 -19.33
N SER A 43 -1.62 -2.84 -18.61
CA SER A 43 -2.01 -1.65 -17.86
C SER A 43 -2.52 -0.56 -18.80
N PHE A 44 -3.73 -0.08 -18.55
CA PHE A 44 -4.26 1.10 -19.24
C PHE A 44 -3.48 2.39 -18.94
N ARG A 45 -2.58 2.40 -17.96
CA ARG A 45 -1.78 3.60 -17.65
C ARG A 45 -0.40 3.56 -18.30
N THR A 46 0.25 2.39 -18.28
CA THR A 46 1.65 2.25 -18.69
C THR A 46 1.85 1.41 -19.95
N GLY A 47 0.80 0.74 -20.45
CA GLY A 47 0.88 -0.16 -21.62
C GLY A 47 1.66 -1.46 -21.38
N ARG A 48 2.24 -1.65 -20.19
CA ARG A 48 3.03 -2.82 -19.82
C ARG A 48 2.15 -4.02 -19.43
N PRO A 49 2.61 -5.26 -19.63
CA PRO A 49 1.96 -6.44 -19.08
C PRO A 49 1.71 -6.29 -17.56
N VAL A 50 0.50 -6.65 -17.13
CA VAL A 50 0.11 -6.52 -15.72
C VAL A 50 0.97 -7.43 -14.84
N LEU A 51 1.25 -8.66 -15.30
CA LEU A 51 2.05 -9.63 -14.56
C LEU A 51 3.46 -9.12 -14.25
N GLU A 52 4.16 -8.53 -15.23
CA GLU A 52 5.47 -7.92 -15.02
C GLU A 52 5.43 -6.80 -13.98
N SER A 53 4.37 -5.99 -13.99
CA SER A 53 4.20 -4.90 -13.03
C SER A 53 3.96 -5.41 -11.60
N ILE A 54 3.28 -6.55 -11.45
CA ILE A 54 3.07 -7.22 -10.16
C ILE A 54 4.39 -7.80 -9.66
N ILE A 55 5.07 -8.60 -10.49
CA ILE A 55 6.32 -9.26 -10.11
C ILE A 55 7.39 -8.24 -9.72
N ALA A 56 7.50 -7.12 -10.44
CA ALA A 56 8.45 -6.06 -10.12
C ALA A 56 8.21 -5.39 -8.75
N ARG A 57 6.98 -5.41 -8.23
CA ARG A 57 6.61 -4.76 -6.95
C ARG A 57 6.45 -5.74 -5.78
N LEU A 58 6.36 -7.03 -6.09
CA LEU A 58 6.13 -8.08 -5.11
C LEU A 58 7.24 -8.14 -4.04
N PRO A 59 8.56 -8.10 -4.38
CA PRO A 59 9.63 -8.19 -3.38
C PRO A 59 9.56 -7.07 -2.36
N VAL A 60 9.43 -5.82 -2.82
CA VAL A 60 9.35 -4.64 -1.95
C VAL A 60 8.12 -4.70 -1.03
N THR A 61 6.97 -5.14 -1.55
CA THR A 61 5.77 -5.32 -0.72
C THR A 61 6.00 -6.35 0.37
N LEU A 62 6.63 -7.49 0.04
CA LEU A 62 6.93 -8.56 1.00
C LEU A 62 7.93 -8.11 2.06
N GLU A 63 9.00 -7.42 1.67
CA GLU A 63 9.99 -6.86 2.59
C GLU A 63 9.33 -5.88 3.57
N LEU A 64 8.57 -4.91 3.07
CA LEU A 64 7.86 -3.93 3.91
C LEU A 64 6.86 -4.62 4.84
N THR A 65 6.14 -5.62 4.35
CA THR A 65 5.15 -6.35 5.16
C THR A 65 5.83 -7.16 6.26
N ALA A 66 6.91 -7.87 5.94
CA ALA A 66 7.65 -8.68 6.90
C ALA A 66 8.29 -7.83 8.00
N LEU A 67 8.93 -6.71 7.63
CA LEU A 67 9.52 -5.77 8.59
C LEU A 67 8.46 -5.12 9.47
N SER A 68 7.36 -4.63 8.86
CA SER A 68 6.27 -4.00 9.61
C SER A 68 5.63 -4.97 10.59
N LEU A 69 5.39 -6.22 10.16
CA LEU A 69 4.82 -7.25 11.01
C LEU A 69 5.77 -7.63 12.14
N GLY A 70 7.05 -7.81 11.86
CA GLY A 70 8.07 -8.12 12.87
C GLY A 70 8.17 -7.04 13.94
N LEU A 71 8.22 -5.76 13.52
CA LEU A 71 8.22 -4.62 14.44
C LEU A 71 6.93 -4.53 15.24
N ALA A 72 5.78 -4.67 14.60
CA ALA A 72 4.48 -4.61 15.26
C ALA A 72 4.33 -5.70 16.32
N VAL A 73 4.65 -6.95 15.97
CA VAL A 73 4.58 -8.09 16.90
C VAL A 73 5.60 -7.91 18.02
N GLY A 74 6.84 -7.53 17.72
CA GLY A 74 7.87 -7.31 18.72
C GLY A 74 7.47 -6.25 19.75
N LEU A 75 7.01 -5.08 19.28
CA LEU A 75 6.54 -4.00 20.15
C LEU A 75 5.29 -4.39 20.93
N ALA A 76 4.30 -5.01 20.28
CA ALA A 76 3.07 -5.42 20.93
C ALA A 76 3.31 -6.46 22.04
N VAL A 77 4.18 -7.44 21.79
CA VAL A 77 4.55 -8.45 22.79
C VAL A 77 5.27 -7.81 23.96
N VAL A 78 6.27 -6.96 23.72
CA VAL A 78 7.02 -6.29 24.80
C VAL A 78 6.10 -5.40 25.64
N LEU A 79 5.33 -4.51 25.01
CA LEU A 79 4.43 -3.60 25.71
C LEU A 79 3.30 -4.37 26.42
N GLY A 80 2.77 -5.42 25.80
CA GLY A 80 1.74 -6.29 26.38
C GLY A 80 2.23 -7.03 27.62
N ILE A 81 3.45 -7.61 27.59
CA ILE A 81 4.05 -8.26 28.76
C ILE A 81 4.28 -7.25 29.88
N VAL A 82 4.82 -6.06 29.57
CA VAL A 82 5.09 -5.02 30.58
C VAL A 82 3.81 -4.57 31.28
N ALA A 83 2.73 -4.34 30.52
CA ALA A 83 1.42 -3.98 31.07
C ALA A 83 0.83 -5.13 31.92
N ALA A 84 0.92 -6.37 31.44
CA ALA A 84 0.39 -7.55 32.15
C ALA A 84 1.12 -7.86 33.46
N VAL A 85 2.44 -7.67 33.52
CA VAL A 85 3.25 -7.94 34.73
C VAL A 85 3.08 -6.85 35.79
N ARG A 86 2.70 -5.62 35.41
CA ARG A 86 2.55 -4.47 36.32
C ARG A 86 1.17 -3.81 36.19
N PRO A 87 0.08 -4.53 36.50
CA PRO A 87 -1.27 -4.01 36.32
C PRO A 87 -1.56 -2.82 37.23
N ARG A 88 -2.41 -1.90 36.77
CA ARG A 88 -2.84 -0.69 37.51
C ARG A 88 -1.71 0.28 37.85
N THR A 89 -0.59 0.20 37.14
CA THR A 89 0.52 1.16 37.26
C THR A 89 0.42 2.26 36.21
N SER A 90 1.20 3.32 36.37
CA SER A 90 1.32 4.38 35.34
C SER A 90 1.85 3.84 34.00
N LEU A 91 2.64 2.77 34.02
CA LEU A 91 3.12 2.09 32.81
C LEU A 91 1.98 1.38 32.08
N ASP A 92 1.16 0.62 32.81
CA ASP A 92 -0.04 -0.05 32.27
C ASP A 92 -1.02 0.97 31.67
N PHE A 93 -1.25 2.07 32.38
CA PHE A 93 -2.07 3.17 31.89
C PHE A 93 -1.48 3.83 30.62
N GLY A 94 -0.17 4.06 30.58
CA GLY A 94 0.52 4.62 29.41
C GLY A 94 0.45 3.72 28.17
N VAL A 95 0.66 2.41 28.34
CA VAL A 95 0.51 1.42 27.26
C VAL A 95 -0.94 1.36 26.77
N SER A 96 -1.90 1.42 27.68
CA SER A 96 -3.32 1.43 27.34
C SER A 96 -3.71 2.66 26.54
N ILE A 97 -3.23 3.85 26.92
CA ILE A 97 -3.44 5.09 26.14
C ILE A 97 -2.81 4.98 24.76
N LEU A 98 -1.55 4.54 24.67
CA LEU A 98 -0.85 4.41 23.40
C LEU A 98 -1.60 3.46 22.45
N THR A 99 -2.07 2.33 22.99
CA THR A 99 -2.88 1.35 22.25
C THR A 99 -4.20 1.96 21.80
N ALA A 100 -4.90 2.68 22.68
CA ALA A 100 -6.16 3.34 22.36
C ALA A 100 -5.99 4.41 21.26
N LEU A 101 -4.93 5.22 21.33
CA LEU A 101 -4.61 6.21 20.29
C LEU A 101 -4.31 5.54 18.95
N GLY A 102 -3.54 4.45 18.97
CA GLY A 102 -3.23 3.68 17.76
C GLY A 102 -4.47 3.09 17.09
N ILE A 103 -5.44 2.61 17.88
CA ILE A 103 -6.71 2.05 17.37
C ILE A 103 -7.68 3.15 16.91
N ALA A 104 -7.75 4.25 17.65
CA ALA A 104 -8.73 5.32 17.40
C ALA A 104 -8.35 6.21 16.21
N MET A 105 -7.06 6.32 15.91
CA MET A 105 -6.59 7.21 14.86
C MET A 105 -6.59 6.54 13.48
N PRO A 106 -7.00 7.25 12.41
CA PRO A 106 -6.87 6.73 11.06
C PRO A 106 -5.41 6.50 10.66
N ASN A 107 -5.12 5.35 10.04
CA ASN A 107 -3.76 4.98 9.62
C ASN A 107 -3.08 6.04 8.74
N PHE A 108 -3.82 6.67 7.83
CA PHE A 108 -3.25 7.71 6.96
C PHE A 108 -2.75 8.93 7.74
N TRP A 109 -3.41 9.27 8.87
CA TRP A 109 -3.04 10.43 9.68
C TRP A 109 -1.75 10.16 10.45
N ILE A 110 -1.61 8.96 11.03
CA ILE A 110 -0.36 8.49 11.63
C ILE A 110 0.78 8.52 10.61
N ALA A 111 0.54 7.97 9.41
CA ALA A 111 1.55 7.97 8.36
C ALA A 111 2.03 9.39 7.99
N ILE A 112 1.10 10.35 7.87
CA ILE A 112 1.46 11.76 7.60
C ILE A 112 2.28 12.36 8.74
N LEU A 113 1.91 12.12 10.00
CA LEU A 113 2.68 12.61 11.15
C LEU A 113 4.09 12.01 11.19
N LEU A 114 4.22 10.71 10.94
CA LEU A 114 5.51 10.05 10.88
C LEU A 114 6.38 10.65 9.75
N ILE A 115 5.82 10.92 8.57
CA ILE A 115 6.55 11.59 7.49
C ILE A 115 6.98 13.00 7.92
N LEU A 116 6.08 13.78 8.55
CA LEU A 116 6.40 15.13 9.00
C LEU A 116 7.55 15.14 10.00
N VAL A 117 7.53 14.24 10.99
CA VAL A 117 8.56 14.19 12.02
C VAL A 117 9.86 13.61 11.49
N PHE A 118 9.83 12.42 10.88
CA PHE A 118 11.05 11.70 10.53
C PHE A 118 11.68 12.16 9.21
N ALA A 119 10.87 12.53 8.22
CA ALA A 119 11.39 12.96 6.92
C ALA A 119 11.61 14.46 6.82
N LEU A 120 10.70 15.29 7.36
CA LEU A 120 10.74 16.74 7.17
C LEU A 120 11.36 17.50 8.34
N GLN A 121 11.18 17.07 9.59
CA GLN A 121 11.79 17.75 10.75
C GLN A 121 13.17 17.17 11.04
N LEU A 122 13.23 15.87 11.28
CA LEU A 122 14.46 15.19 11.69
C LEU A 122 15.39 14.86 10.52
N HIS A 123 14.87 14.80 9.28
CA HIS A 123 15.63 14.44 8.07
C HIS A 123 16.38 13.11 8.19
N VAL A 124 15.84 12.17 8.98
CA VAL A 124 16.46 10.85 9.22
C VAL A 124 16.08 9.86 8.12
N LEU A 125 14.92 10.05 7.48
CA LEU A 125 14.37 9.17 6.45
C LEU A 125 13.95 9.97 5.21
N PRO A 126 14.09 9.42 3.99
CA PRO A 126 13.55 10.05 2.80
C PRO A 126 12.01 10.08 2.83
N SER A 127 11.41 11.12 2.27
CA SER A 127 9.94 11.25 2.21
C SER A 127 9.26 10.31 1.22
N SER A 128 10.03 9.75 0.28
CA SER A 128 9.53 8.84 -0.76
C SER A 128 10.68 8.05 -1.39
N GLY A 129 10.34 6.91 -1.98
CA GLY A 129 11.32 6.01 -2.60
C GLY A 129 11.44 4.70 -1.81
N THR A 130 12.06 3.70 -2.43
CA THR A 130 12.30 2.39 -1.82
C THR A 130 13.68 1.94 -2.23
N VAL A 131 14.54 1.67 -1.25
CA VAL A 131 15.85 1.04 -1.45
C VAL A 131 15.70 -0.42 -1.02
N PRO A 132 16.02 -1.40 -1.89
CA PRO A 132 16.03 -2.80 -1.49
C PRO A 132 16.98 -3.01 -0.30
N LEU A 133 16.66 -3.93 0.61
CA LEU A 133 17.46 -4.15 1.83
C LEU A 133 18.93 -4.57 1.57
N GLY A 134 19.29 -4.92 0.33
CA GLY A 134 20.65 -5.23 -0.09
C GLY A 134 21.47 -4.05 -0.62
N GLU A 135 20.88 -2.86 -0.76
CA GLU A 135 21.56 -1.62 -1.17
C GLU A 135 21.60 -0.62 -0.02
N ASP A 136 22.63 0.25 -0.01
CA ASP A 136 22.84 1.22 1.08
C ASP A 136 21.70 2.26 1.11
N PRO A 137 20.89 2.31 2.19
CA PRO A 137 19.75 3.22 2.28
C PRO A 137 20.16 4.69 2.47
N LEU A 138 21.43 4.99 2.79
CA LEU A 138 21.93 6.35 3.04
C LEU A 138 22.74 6.94 1.86
N ALA A 139 22.92 6.19 0.78
CA ALA A 139 23.69 6.63 -0.38
C ALA A 139 22.90 7.55 -1.35
N HIS A 140 21.69 7.99 -0.98
CA HIS A 140 20.79 8.82 -1.78
C HIS A 140 20.51 10.19 -1.15
#